data_AF-I4EX28-F1
#
_entry.id   AF-I4EX28-F1
#
_cell.length_a   1.000
_cell.length_b   1.000
_cell.length_c   1.000
_cell.angle_alpha   90.00
_cell.angle_beta   90.00
_cell.angle_gamma   90.00
#
_symmetry.space_group_name_H-M   'P 1'
#
loop_
_entity.id
_entity.type
_entity.pdbx_description
1 polymer ?
#
loop_
_entity_poly.entity_id
_entity_poly.type
_entity_poly.pdbx_seq_one_letter_code
_entity_poly.pdbx_strand_id
1 'polypeptide(L)'
;MTSPTDITRVLLAGVRLTMGSAGLLVPDLVIRRLGIDPASQPAMRYPLRMFGIRTVLIGADLLSTSSSRRQHAELVAPVVHGSDTVAALLARRRGDLSPRAGAVVTAISAVNLALALVTLASRPDQSGARRSGPGCSMREPRWTSPPAGPPLRHGILRRRDS
;
A
#
# COMPACT_ATOMS: atom_id res chain seq x y z
N MET A 1 27.02 -4.11 -0.70
CA MET A 1 26.99 -2.83 -1.44
C MET A 1 25.52 -2.47 -1.66
N THR A 2 25.02 -1.40 -1.04
CA THR A 2 23.63 -0.94 -1.26
C THR A 2 23.51 -0.39 -2.68
N SER A 3 22.59 -0.92 -3.48
CA SER A 3 22.34 -0.41 -4.83
C SER A 3 21.77 1.03 -4.75
N PRO A 4 21.97 1.91 -5.75
CA PRO A 4 21.36 3.24 -5.76
C PRO A 4 19.84 3.21 -5.51
N THR A 5 19.15 2.18 -6.00
CA THR A 5 17.72 1.95 -5.74
C THR A 5 17.41 1.68 -4.27
N ASP A 6 18.30 0.99 -3.54
CA ASP A 6 18.13 0.76 -2.10
C ASP A 6 18.29 2.05 -1.30
N ILE A 7 19.26 2.90 -1.68
CA ILE A 7 19.46 4.21 -1.04
C ILE A 7 18.24 5.09 -1.26
N THR A 8 17.74 5.20 -2.49
CA THR A 8 16.52 5.96 -2.81
C THR A 8 15.32 5.46 -2.00
N ARG A 9 15.15 4.13 -1.89
CA ARG A 9 14.07 3.53 -1.10
C ARG A 9 14.18 3.88 0.38
N VAL A 10 15.38 3.75 0.98
CA VAL A 10 15.60 4.04 2.40
C VAL A 10 15.41 5.53 2.69
N LEU A 11 15.94 6.42 1.85
CA LEU A 11 15.75 7.86 1.98
C LEU A 11 14.26 8.23 1.89
N LEU A 12 13.56 7.68 0.91
CA LEU A 12 12.14 7.94 0.73
C LEU A 12 11.31 7.41 1.90
N ALA A 13 11.62 6.22 2.41
CA ALA A 13 10.98 5.69 3.60
C ALA A 13 11.24 6.59 4.81
N GLY A 14 12.48 7.07 4.99
CA GLY A 14 12.86 8.01 6.05
C GLY A 14 12.08 9.33 5.98
N VAL A 15 11.95 9.91 4.79
CA VAL A 15 11.14 11.12 4.57
C VAL A 15 9.67 10.87 4.94
N ARG A 16 9.08 9.77 4.49
CA ARG A 16 7.69 9.40 4.79
C ARG A 16 7.45 9.18 6.28
N LEU A 17 8.35 8.45 6.94
CA LEU A 17 8.27 8.22 8.38
C LEU A 17 8.38 9.53 9.15
N THR A 18 9.28 10.43 8.76
CA THR A 18 9.48 11.72 9.43
C THR A 18 8.29 12.65 9.25
N MET A 19 7.87 12.89 7.99
CA MET A 19 6.71 13.73 7.66
C MET A 19 5.42 13.17 8.27
N GLY A 20 5.22 11.85 8.15
CA GLY A 20 4.04 11.16 8.66
C GLY A 20 3.96 11.20 10.18
N SER A 21 5.07 10.91 10.87
CA SER A 21 5.13 10.97 12.33
C SER A 21 4.94 12.40 12.85
N ALA A 22 5.49 13.40 12.17
CA ALA A 22 5.27 14.80 12.53
C ALA A 22 3.79 15.19 12.41
N GLY A 23 3.12 14.84 11.31
CA GLY A 23 1.69 15.09 11.13
C GLY A 23 0.79 14.32 12.10
N LEU A 24 1.21 13.12 12.51
CA LEU A 24 0.47 12.26 13.44
C LEU A 24 0.61 12.71 14.89
N LEU A 25 1.83 12.92 15.35
CA LEU A 25 2.13 13.10 16.78
C LEU A 25 2.17 14.57 17.17
N VAL A 26 2.65 15.44 16.28
CA VAL A 26 2.85 16.87 16.56
C VAL A 26 2.20 17.76 15.49
N PRO A 27 0.89 17.61 15.21
CA PRO A 27 0.21 18.34 14.14
C PRO A 27 0.31 19.87 14.33
N ASP A 28 0.27 20.37 15.56
CA ASP A 28 0.39 21.81 15.85
C ASP A 28 1.74 22.39 15.46
N LEU A 29 2.83 21.61 15.57
CA LEU A 29 4.15 22.04 15.10
C LEU A 29 4.16 22.15 13.56
N VAL A 30 3.57 21.16 12.87
CA VAL A 30 3.44 21.18 11.41
C VAL A 30 2.61 22.38 10.97
N ILE A 31 1.45 22.61 11.57
CA ILE A 31 0.57 23.75 11.27
C ILE A 31 1.31 25.08 11.46
N ARG A 32 2.05 25.27 12.56
CA ARG A 32 2.86 26.48 12.80
C ARG A 32 3.96 26.67 11.76
N ARG A 33 4.65 25.59 11.37
CA ARG A 33 5.70 25.63 10.34
C ARG A 33 5.16 26.05 8.97
N LEU A 34 3.86 25.90 8.74
CA LEU A 34 3.15 26.33 7.54
C LEU A 34 2.63 27.79 7.64
N GLY A 35 2.96 28.47 8.75
CA GLY A 35 2.55 29.85 9.03
C GLY A 35 1.05 29.98 9.31
N ILE A 36 0.44 28.93 9.87
CA ILE A 36 -0.95 28.91 10.30
C ILE A 36 -0.96 28.85 11.84
N ASP A 37 -1.85 29.61 12.47
CA ASP A 37 -2.09 29.46 13.90
C ASP A 37 -3.00 28.23 14.16
N PRO A 38 -2.55 27.21 14.90
CA PRO A 38 -3.36 26.04 15.21
C PRO A 38 -4.66 26.35 15.97
N ALA A 39 -4.72 27.46 16.72
CA ALA A 39 -5.93 27.89 17.41
C ALA A 39 -6.97 28.46 16.44
N SER A 40 -6.53 29.13 15.36
CA SER A 40 -7.41 29.62 14.30
C SER A 40 -8.04 28.52 13.45
N GLN A 41 -7.42 27.33 13.38
CA GLN A 41 -7.85 26.22 12.52
C GLN A 41 -7.69 24.85 13.20
N PRO A 42 -8.41 24.59 14.31
CA PRO A 42 -8.27 23.36 15.08
C PRO A 42 -8.65 22.12 14.28
N ALA A 43 -9.54 22.27 13.29
CA ALA A 43 -9.97 21.22 12.39
C ALA A 43 -8.82 20.60 11.58
N MET A 44 -7.68 21.29 11.41
CA MET A 44 -6.52 20.75 10.68
C MET A 44 -5.81 19.59 11.39
N ARG A 45 -5.97 19.44 12.70
CA ARG A 45 -5.31 18.37 13.47
C ARG A 45 -5.74 16.98 13.02
N TYR A 46 -7.04 16.81 12.79
CA TYR A 46 -7.62 15.53 12.38
C TYR A 46 -7.11 15.05 11.00
N PRO A 47 -7.19 15.83 9.91
CA PRO A 47 -6.69 15.40 8.61
C PRO A 47 -5.17 15.22 8.61
N LEU A 48 -4.39 16.02 9.36
CA LEU A 48 -2.94 15.80 9.49
C LEU A 48 -2.62 14.46 10.17
N ARG A 49 -3.41 14.04 11.16
CA ARG A 49 -3.26 12.72 11.79
C ARG A 49 -3.62 11.58 10.84
N MET A 50 -4.74 11.71 10.14
CA MET A 50 -5.17 10.73 9.12
C MET A 50 -4.14 10.58 7.99
N PHE A 51 -3.63 11.70 7.49
CA PHE A 51 -2.55 11.73 6.51
C PHE A 51 -1.26 11.12 7.07
N GLY A 52 -0.93 11.48 8.32
CA GLY A 52 0.28 11.06 9.00
C GLY A 52 0.38 9.55 9.18
N ILE A 53 -0.64 8.93 9.79
CA ILE A 53 -0.62 7.47 10.02
C ILE A 53 -0.49 6.68 8.73
N ARG A 54 -1.18 7.11 7.67
CA ARG A 54 -1.13 6.44 6.38
C ARG A 54 0.26 6.53 5.73
N THR A 55 0.88 7.69 5.83
CA THR A 55 2.25 7.92 5.34
C THR A 55 3.28 7.10 6.13
N VAL A 56 3.10 6.97 7.44
CA VAL A 56 3.95 6.13 8.31
C VAL A 56 3.86 4.66 7.90
N LEU A 57 2.65 4.12 7.71
CA LEU A 57 2.46 2.71 7.33
C LEU A 57 3.09 2.41 5.96
N ILE A 58 2.87 3.26 4.97
CA ILE A 58 3.50 3.13 3.64
C ILE A 58 5.03 3.20 3.75
N GLY A 59 5.56 4.14 4.54
CA GLY A 59 7.00 4.26 4.79
C GLY A 59 7.60 3.03 5.47
N ALA A 60 6.90 2.47 6.45
CA ALA A 60 7.31 1.25 7.15
C ALA A 60 7.32 0.03 6.22
N ASP A 61 6.30 -0.11 5.37
CA ASP A 61 6.25 -1.21 4.39
C ASP A 61 7.38 -1.15 3.36
N LEU A 62 7.89 0.05 3.03
CA LEU A 62 9.06 0.20 2.16
C LEU A 62 10.37 -0.29 2.78
N LEU A 63 10.46 -0.29 4.11
CA LEU A 63 11.58 -0.86 4.86
C LEU A 63 11.43 -2.35 5.13
N SER A 64 10.28 -2.94 4.79
CA SER A 64 10.04 -4.36 4.97
C SER A 64 11.03 -5.22 4.18
N THR A 65 11.54 -6.28 4.80
CA THR A 65 12.37 -7.27 4.11
C THR A 65 11.58 -8.04 3.05
N SER A 66 10.26 -8.15 3.22
CA SER A 66 9.36 -8.79 2.26
C SER A 66 9.25 -7.99 0.96
N SER A 67 9.58 -8.63 -0.17
CA SER A 67 9.42 -8.03 -1.50
C SER A 67 7.96 -7.82 -1.87
N SER A 68 7.04 -8.69 -1.43
CA SER A 68 5.61 -8.55 -1.71
C SER A 68 4.98 -7.39 -0.96
N ARG A 69 5.35 -7.17 0.32
CA ARG A 69 4.89 -5.99 1.09
C ARG A 69 5.40 -4.69 0.49
N ARG A 70 6.67 -4.64 0.11
CA ARG A 70 7.25 -3.48 -0.59
C ARG A 70 6.51 -3.19 -1.91
N GLN A 71 6.30 -4.21 -2.73
CA GLN A 71 5.62 -4.05 -4.01
C GLN A 71 4.16 -3.59 -3.81
N HIS A 72 3.47 -4.13 -2.81
CA HIS A 72 2.13 -3.67 -2.46
C HIS A 72 2.13 -2.18 -2.05
N ALA A 73 3.06 -1.78 -1.18
CA ALA A 73 3.17 -0.39 -0.73
C ALA A 73 3.41 0.61 -1.86
N GLU A 74 4.30 0.32 -2.82
CA GLU A 74 4.52 1.27 -3.93
C GLU A 74 3.34 1.29 -4.92
N LEU A 75 2.49 0.25 -4.98
CA LEU A 75 1.26 0.25 -5.77
C LEU A 75 0.12 1.03 -5.08
N VAL A 76 0.01 0.90 -3.77
CA VAL A 76 -1.05 1.57 -2.99
C VAL A 76 -0.75 3.05 -2.77
N ALA A 77 0.52 3.44 -2.67
CA ALA A 77 0.90 4.82 -2.35
C ALA A 77 0.33 5.88 -3.31
N PRO A 78 0.36 5.71 -4.65
CA PRO A 78 -0.26 6.68 -5.57
C PRO A 78 -1.78 6.77 -5.42
N VAL A 79 -2.47 5.64 -5.18
CA VAL A 79 -3.93 5.63 -4.97
C VAL A 79 -4.27 6.43 -3.73
N VAL A 80 -3.59 6.13 -2.63
CA VAL A 80 -3.73 6.81 -1.34
C VAL A 80 -3.49 8.32 -1.46
N HIS A 81 -2.31 8.72 -1.94
CA HIS A 81 -1.95 10.13 -1.95
C HIS A 81 -2.69 10.90 -3.06
N GLY A 82 -3.12 10.21 -4.12
CA GLY A 82 -4.00 10.73 -5.14
C GLY A 82 -5.38 11.08 -4.58
N SER A 83 -5.99 10.14 -3.86
CA SER A 83 -7.25 10.38 -3.15
C SER A 83 -7.13 11.53 -2.14
N ASP A 84 -6.04 11.59 -1.37
CA ASP A 84 -5.81 12.69 -0.42
C ASP A 84 -5.67 14.03 -1.14
N THR A 85 -4.97 14.07 -2.27
CA THR A 85 -4.81 15.29 -3.07
C THR A 85 -6.15 15.79 -3.61
N VAL A 86 -6.99 14.88 -4.13
CA VAL A 86 -8.34 15.22 -4.59
C VAL A 86 -9.20 15.71 -3.44
N ALA A 87 -9.20 15.02 -2.30
CA ALA A 87 -9.97 15.41 -1.12
C ALA A 87 -9.54 16.79 -0.60
N ALA A 88 -8.24 17.04 -0.50
CA ALA A 88 -7.69 18.33 -0.08
C ALA A 88 -8.06 19.46 -1.05
N LEU A 89 -8.00 19.20 -2.36
CA LEU A 89 -8.37 20.16 -3.39
C LEU A 89 -9.88 20.48 -3.33
N LEU A 90 -10.72 19.47 -3.13
CA LEU A 90 -12.16 19.67 -2.97
C LEU A 90 -12.49 20.46 -1.70
N ALA A 91 -11.87 20.13 -0.57
CA ALA A 91 -12.03 20.86 0.68
C ALA A 91 -11.62 22.34 0.53
N ARG A 92 -10.51 22.61 -0.19
CA ARG A 92 -10.09 23.97 -0.52
C ARG A 92 -11.11 24.69 -1.41
N ARG A 93 -11.65 24.02 -2.43
CA ARG A 93 -12.61 24.62 -3.38
C ARG A 93 -13.98 24.89 -2.74
N ARG A 94 -14.39 24.06 -1.78
CA ARG A 94 -15.65 24.19 -1.05
C ARG A 94 -15.61 25.21 0.09
N GLY A 95 -14.41 25.63 0.49
CA GLY A 95 -14.23 26.54 1.62
C GLY A 95 -14.29 25.83 2.98
N ASP A 96 -14.18 24.50 3.01
CA ASP A 96 -14.15 23.70 4.26
C ASP A 96 -12.90 24.01 5.10
N LEU A 97 -11.88 24.61 4.47
CA LEU A 97 -10.65 25.10 5.08
C LEU A 97 -10.39 26.54 4.64
N SER A 98 -9.64 27.30 5.44
CA SER A 98 -9.16 28.61 4.98
C SER A 98 -8.35 28.46 3.68
N PRO A 99 -8.29 29.49 2.81
CA PRO A 99 -7.54 29.42 1.56
C PRO A 99 -6.09 28.97 1.73
N ARG A 100 -5.43 29.44 2.81
CA ARG A 100 -4.05 29.07 3.15
C ARG A 100 -3.94 27.62 3.59
N ALA A 101 -4.81 27.15 4.49
CA ALA A 101 -4.79 25.76 4.95
C ALA A 101 -5.12 24.78 3.81
N GLY A 102 -6.16 25.06 3.03
CA GLY A 102 -6.53 24.26 1.88
C GLY A 102 -5.40 24.16 0.85
N ALA A 103 -4.71 25.27 0.56
CA ALA A 103 -3.55 25.28 -0.33
C ALA A 103 -2.42 24.39 0.19
N VAL A 104 -2.12 24.50 1.48
CA VAL A 104 -1.03 23.75 2.12
C VAL A 104 -1.32 22.24 2.17
N VAL A 105 -2.51 21.82 2.62
CA VAL A 105 -2.88 20.40 2.67
C VAL A 105 -2.87 19.79 1.27
N THR A 106 -3.31 20.54 0.25
CA THR A 106 -3.24 20.12 -1.15
C THR A 106 -1.79 19.95 -1.59
N ALA A 107 -0.92 20.91 -1.29
CA ALA A 107 0.50 20.86 -1.68
C ALA A 107 1.23 19.66 -1.04
N ILE A 108 1.03 19.41 0.25
CA ILE A 108 1.62 18.27 0.95
C ILE A 108 1.16 16.96 0.31
N SER A 109 -0.14 16.82 0.04
CA SER A 109 -0.69 15.62 -0.59
C SER A 109 -0.13 15.41 -2.00
N ALA A 110 -0.06 16.49 -2.80
CA ALA A 110 0.46 16.44 -4.16
C ALA A 110 1.95 16.07 -4.21
N VAL A 111 2.78 16.58 -3.29
CA VAL A 111 4.19 16.20 -3.18
C VAL A 111 4.32 14.71 -2.87
N ASN A 112 3.50 14.18 -1.96
CA ASN A 112 3.53 12.75 -1.63
C ASN A 112 3.06 11.87 -2.79
N LEU A 113 2.08 12.33 -3.57
CA LEU A 113 1.66 11.69 -4.81
C LEU A 113 2.80 11.67 -5.83
N ALA A 114 3.47 12.82 -6.05
CA ALA A 114 4.59 12.91 -6.99
C ALA A 114 5.71 11.93 -6.60
N LEU A 115 6.08 11.88 -5.31
CA LEU A 115 7.06 10.93 -4.81
C LEU A 115 6.62 9.47 -5.03
N ALA A 116 5.34 9.16 -4.83
CA ALA A 116 4.80 7.83 -5.07
C ALA A 116 4.89 7.45 -6.56
N LEU A 117 4.56 8.37 -7.47
CA LEU A 117 4.67 8.15 -8.91
C LEU A 117 6.12 7.96 -9.36
N VAL A 118 7.06 8.77 -8.85
CA VAL A 118 8.50 8.60 -9.14
C VAL A 118 8.99 7.24 -8.67
N THR A 119 8.56 6.79 -7.49
CA THR A 119 8.92 5.46 -6.97
C THR A 119 8.39 4.35 -7.86
N LEU A 120 7.13 4.46 -8.28
CA LEU A 120 6.47 3.48 -9.13
C LEU A 120 7.12 3.41 -10.53
N ALA A 121 7.48 4.56 -11.09
CA ALA A 121 8.14 4.68 -12.40
C ALA A 121 9.59 4.20 -12.37
N SER A 122 10.27 4.32 -11.22
CA SER A 122 11.65 3.88 -11.04
C SER A 122 11.79 2.38 -10.76
N ARG A 123 10.69 1.61 -10.83
CA ARG A 123 10.72 0.15 -10.71
C ARG A 123 11.51 -0.44 -11.88
N PRO A 124 12.59 -1.19 -11.62
CA PRO A 124 13.21 -1.99 -12.65
C PRO A 124 12.17 -2.94 -13.23
N ASP A 125 12.09 -3.03 -14.56
CA ASP A 125 11.19 -3.96 -15.23
C ASP A 125 11.55 -5.41 -14.88
N GLN A 126 10.88 -5.97 -13.87
CA GLN A 126 11.03 -7.38 -13.48
C GLN A 126 10.22 -8.32 -14.38
N SER A 127 9.57 -7.80 -15.43
CA SER A 127 8.78 -8.60 -16.37
C SER A 127 9.63 -9.56 -17.22
N GLY A 128 10.94 -9.30 -17.34
CA GLY A 128 11.90 -10.20 -18.01
C GLY A 128 12.33 -11.41 -17.17
N ALA A 129 12.40 -11.28 -15.84
CA ALA A 129 12.91 -12.34 -14.96
C ALA A 129 11.89 -13.46 -14.69
N ARG A 130 10.58 -13.18 -14.83
CA ARG A 130 9.51 -14.18 -14.67
C ARG A 130 9.36 -15.13 -15.87
N ARG A 131 9.97 -14.85 -17.02
CA ARG A 131 9.95 -15.76 -18.19
C ARG A 131 11.04 -16.83 -18.14
N SER A 132 12.00 -16.72 -17.22
CA SER A 132 13.12 -17.66 -17.08
C SER A 132 13.06 -18.46 -15.78
N GLY A 133 11.86 -18.80 -15.30
CA GLY A 133 11.71 -19.89 -14.35
C GLY A 133 12.00 -21.22 -15.07
N PRO A 134 12.68 -22.20 -14.42
CA PRO A 134 12.91 -23.50 -15.03
C PRO A 134 11.56 -24.08 -15.45
N GLY A 135 11.51 -24.55 -16.70
CA GLY A 135 10.29 -24.94 -17.37
C GLY A 135 9.36 -25.74 -16.46
N CYS A 136 8.09 -25.36 -16.49
CA CYS A 136 7.02 -26.27 -16.14
C CYS A 136 7.12 -27.44 -17.14
N SER A 137 7.97 -28.42 -16.81
CA SER A 137 7.93 -29.75 -17.39
C SER A 137 6.57 -30.29 -17.00
N MET A 138 5.62 -30.10 -17.90
CA MET A 138 4.36 -30.81 -17.93
C MET A 138 4.73 -32.28 -18.15
N ARG A 139 5.09 -33.00 -17.07
CA ARG A 139 4.97 -34.44 -17.05
C ARG A 139 3.48 -34.73 -17.09
N GLU A 140 3.02 -35.24 -18.23
CA GLU A 140 1.70 -35.83 -18.35
C GLU A 140 1.43 -36.74 -17.15
N PRO A 141 0.29 -36.61 -16.46
CA PRO A 141 -0.15 -37.65 -15.55
C PRO A 141 -0.44 -38.88 -16.39
N ARG A 142 0.46 -39.86 -16.33
CA ARG A 142 0.23 -41.20 -16.87
C ARG A 142 -0.88 -41.81 -16.02
N TRP A 143 -2.12 -41.68 -16.49
CA TRP A 143 -3.29 -42.32 -15.91
C TRP A 143 -3.08 -43.84 -15.95
N THR A 144 -2.56 -44.42 -14.87
CA THR A 144 -2.60 -45.87 -14.69
C THR A 144 -4.03 -46.24 -14.33
N SER A 145 -4.64 -47.08 -15.16
CA SER A 145 -5.98 -47.62 -14.93
C SER A 145 -6.12 -48.21 -13.52
N PRO A 146 -7.25 -48.01 -12.83
CA PRO A 146 -7.49 -48.66 -11.54
C PRO A 146 -7.56 -50.19 -11.73
N PRO A 147 -7.04 -50.98 -10.78
CA PRO A 147 -7.17 -52.43 -10.84
C PRO A 147 -8.65 -52.84 -10.71
N ALA A 148 -9.05 -53.82 -11.52
CA ALA A 148 -10.38 -54.39 -11.52
C ALA A 148 -10.75 -54.89 -10.10
N GLY A 149 -11.79 -54.29 -9.52
CA GLY A 149 -12.34 -54.72 -8.22
C GLY A 149 -13.02 -56.08 -8.33
N PRO A 150 -13.08 -56.85 -7.23
CA PRO A 150 -13.67 -58.18 -7.22
C PRO A 150 -15.20 -58.15 -7.42
N PRO A 151 -15.81 -59.23 -7.94
CA PRO A 151 -17.22 -59.26 -8.28
C PRO A 151 -18.13 -59.16 -7.05
N LEU A 152 -19.16 -58.32 -7.16
CA LEU A 152 -20.21 -58.11 -6.16
C LEU A 152 -20.99 -59.41 -5.91
N ARG A 153 -20.92 -59.93 -4.67
CA ARG A 153 -21.86 -60.95 -4.20
C ARG A 153 -23.17 -60.29 -3.77
N HIS A 154 -24.24 -60.62 -4.49
CA HIS A 154 -25.62 -60.42 -4.05
C HIS A 154 -25.89 -61.20 -2.75
N GLY A 155 -26.58 -60.57 -1.80
CA GLY A 155 -26.96 -61.25 -0.55
C GLY A 155 -27.80 -60.43 0.43
N ILE A 156 -29.08 -60.27 0.09
CA ILE A 156 -30.25 -60.47 0.98
C ILE A 156 -30.41 -59.59 2.25
N LEU A 157 -31.48 -58.80 2.18
CA LEU A 157 -32.38 -58.30 3.23
C LEU A 157 -32.17 -58.82 4.68
N ARG A 158 -32.15 -57.88 5.63
CA ARG A 158 -33.13 -57.90 6.74
C ARG A 158 -33.34 -56.51 7.35
N ARG A 159 -34.56 -55.98 7.15
CA ARG A 159 -35.20 -55.03 8.05
C ARG A 159 -35.29 -55.65 9.45
N ARG A 160 -35.11 -54.84 10.49
CA ARG A 160 -36.09 -54.73 11.58
C ARG A 160 -35.82 -53.48 12.41
N ASP A 161 -36.89 -52.72 12.54
CA ASP A 161 -37.08 -51.56 13.39
C ASP A 161 -37.02 -51.95 14.87
N SER A 162 -36.45 -51.07 15.70
CA SER A 162 -36.93 -50.59 17.02
C SER A 162 -35.78 -49.89 17.75
#